data_AF-A0A3C0ZSL5-F1
#
_entry.id   AF-A0A3C0ZSL5-F1
#
_cell.length_a   1.000
_cell.length_b   1.000
_cell.length_c   1.000
_cell.angle_alpha   90.00
_cell.angle_beta   90.00
_cell.angle_gamma   90.00
#
_symmetry.space_group_name_H-M   'P 1'
#
loop_
_entity.id
_entity.type
_entity.pdbx_description
1 polymer ?
#
loop_
_entity_poly.entity_id
_entity_poly.type
_entity_poly.pdbx_seq_one_letter_code
_entity_poly.pdbx_strand_id
1 'polypeptide(L)' 'SYEVPAVFRLLQKRGQIEEHMMYNTFNMGIGMVLAMDPGDVQTALKALADAGEKAYVIGSVAAGEKGVDVC' A
#
# COMPACT_ATOMS: atom_id res chain seq x y z
N SER A 1 5.41 3.80 5.09
CA SER A 1 5.75 4.33 3.75
C SER A 1 6.54 3.26 2.99
N TYR A 2 6.25 3.08 1.71
CA TYR A 2 6.87 2.07 0.84
C TYR A 2 7.30 2.71 -0.48
N GLU A 3 8.23 2.06 -1.18
CA GLU A 3 8.70 2.55 -2.47
C GLU A 3 7.78 2.07 -3.60
N VAL A 4 7.14 3.01 -4.29
CA VAL A 4 6.34 2.70 -5.49
C VAL A 4 7.25 2.18 -6.59
N PRO A 5 7.01 0.98 -7.13
CA PRO A 5 7.83 0.40 -8.19
C PRO A 5 7.98 1.32 -9.41
N ALA A 6 9.18 1.38 -9.99
CA ALA A 6 9.52 2.30 -11.08
C ALA A 6 8.63 2.16 -12.33
N VAL A 7 8.06 0.96 -12.56
CA VAL A 7 7.13 0.71 -13.66
C VAL A 7 5.88 1.59 -13.59
N PHE A 8 5.34 1.85 -12.40
CA PHE A 8 4.15 2.69 -12.24
C PHE A 8 4.45 4.16 -12.50
N ARG A 9 5.63 4.63 -12.08
CA ARG A 9 6.10 5.99 -12.42
C ARG A 9 6.29 6.17 -13.92
N LEU A 10 6.80 5.13 -14.61
CA LEU A 10 6.92 5.14 -16.06
C LEU A 10 5.56 5.17 -16.76
N LEU A 11 4.61 4.34 -16.30
CA LEU A 11 3.24 4.29 -16.83
C LEU A 11 2.53 5.64 -16.64
N GLN A 12 2.59 6.20 -15.43
CA GLN A 12 2.01 7.50 -15.12
C GLN A 12 2.55 8.59 -16.04
N LYS A 13 3.89 8.66 -16.19
CA LYS A 13 4.55 9.66 -17.03
C LYS A 13 4.21 9.50 -18.52
N ARG A 14 4.18 8.27 -19.03
CA ARG A 14 3.89 8.03 -20.46
C ARG A 14 2.41 8.17 -20.81
N GLY A 15 1.53 7.78 -19.89
CA GLY A 15 0.09 7.86 -20.08
C GLY A 15 -0.51 9.22 -19.70
N GLN A 16 0.28 10.13 -19.11
CA GLN A 16 -0.20 11.40 -18.54
C GLN A 16 -1.39 11.18 -17.60
N ILE A 17 -1.28 10.16 -16.75
CA ILE A 17 -2.36 9.74 -15.85
C ILE A 17 -2.25 10.52 -14.54
N GLU A 18 -3.36 11.11 -14.11
CA GLU A 18 -3.47 11.75 -12.79
C GLU A 18 -3.15 10.75 -11.67
N GLU A 19 -2.50 11.20 -10.60
CA GLU A 19 -2.05 10.31 -9.52
C GLU A 19 -3.21 9.56 -8.85
N HIS A 20 -4.35 10.22 -8.62
CA HIS A 20 -5.53 9.56 -8.07
C HIS A 20 -6.06 8.44 -8.97
N MET A 21 -5.96 8.58 -10.30
CA MET A 21 -6.34 7.55 -11.26
C MET A 21 -5.37 6.36 -11.21
N MET A 22 -4.08 6.62 -10.94
CA MET A 22 -3.09 5.56 -10.76
C MET A 22 -3.43 4.66 -9.57
N TYR A 23 -3.77 5.25 -8.41
CA TYR A 23 -4.19 4.49 -7.22
C TYR A 23 -5.56 3.79 -7.39
N ASN A 24 -6.47 4.36 -8.18
CA ASN A 24 -7.77 3.72 -8.47
C ASN A 24 -7.66 2.55 -9.44
N THR A 25 -6.66 2.55 -10.33
CA THR A 25 -6.56 1.58 -11.43
C THR A 25 -5.49 0.51 -11.17
N PHE A 26 -4.40 0.89 -10.51
CA PHE A 26 -3.25 0.02 -10.27
C PHE A 26 -3.02 -0.16 -8.78
N ASN A 27 -2.42 -1.29 -8.42
CA ASN A 27 -2.08 -1.61 -7.04
C ASN A 27 -0.94 -0.75 -6.46
N MET A 28 -0.24 0.00 -7.32
CA MET A 28 0.89 0.87 -6.97
C MET A 28 2.02 0.16 -6.20
N GLY A 29 2.12 -1.16 -6.29
CA GLY A 29 3.10 -1.99 -5.59
C GLY A 29 2.60 -2.72 -4.34
N ILE A 30 1.34 -2.53 -3.94
CA ILE A 30 0.74 -3.24 -2.80
C ILE A 30 -0.33 -4.22 -3.30
N GLY A 31 0.01 -5.50 -3.38
CA GLY A 31 -0.90 -6.53 -3.87
C GLY A 31 -1.93 -7.01 -2.85
N MET A 32 -1.66 -6.84 -1.56
CA MET A 32 -2.50 -7.33 -0.46
C MET A 32 -2.40 -6.39 0.74
N VAL A 33 -3.54 -6.18 1.42
CA VAL A 33 -3.64 -5.38 2.64
C VAL A 33 -4.26 -6.23 3.74
N LEU A 34 -3.64 -6.20 4.91
CA LEU A 34 -4.11 -6.90 6.12
C LEU A 34 -4.46 -5.85 7.17
N ALA A 35 -5.69 -5.90 7.68
CA ALA A 35 -6.11 -5.10 8.84
C ALA A 35 -6.02 -5.98 10.09
N MET A 36 -5.29 -5.52 11.10
CA MET A 36 -5.04 -6.24 12.34
C MET A 36 -4.90 -5.29 13.52
N ASP A 37 -4.88 -5.84 14.73
CA ASP A 37 -4.62 -5.07 15.94
C ASP A 37 -3.18 -4.49 15.92
N PRO A 38 -2.98 -3.23 16.35
CA PRO A 38 -1.65 -2.63 16.44
C PRO A 38 -0.64 -3.45 17.24
N GLY A 39 -1.08 -4.21 18.25
CA GLY A 39 -0.23 -5.09 19.05
C GLY A 39 0.38 -6.26 18.27
N ASP A 40 -0.28 -6.70 17.19
CA ASP A 40 0.15 -7.85 16.39
C ASP A 40 1.05 -7.46 15.20
N VAL A 41 1.16 -6.17 14.89
CA VAL A 41 1.86 -5.68 13.68
C VAL A 41 3.29 -6.19 13.60
N GLN A 42 4.06 -6.15 14.69
CA GLN A 42 5.45 -6.59 14.67
C GLN A 42 5.59 -8.11 14.49
N THR A 43 4.68 -8.87 15.09
CA THR A 43 4.62 -10.33 14.94
C THR A 43 4.30 -10.69 13.50
N ALA A 44 3.34 -10.01 12.88
CA ALA A 44 2.97 -10.21 11.48
C ALA A 44 4.12 -9.82 10.53
N LEU A 45 4.78 -8.67 10.74
CA LEU A 45 5.93 -8.25 9.92
C LEU A 45 7.06 -9.28 9.97
N LYS A 46 7.34 -9.82 11.17
CA LYS A 46 8.35 -10.86 11.33
C LYS A 46 7.94 -12.16 10.61
N ALA A 47 6.71 -12.62 10.80
CA ALA A 47 6.22 -13.83 10.14
C ALA A 47 6.26 -13.72 8.61
N LEU A 48 5.91 -12.54 8.06
CA LEU A 48 5.99 -12.27 6.62
C LEU A 48 7.45 -12.25 6.13
N ALA A 49 8.35 -11.62 6.88
CA ALA A 49 9.78 -11.62 6.56
C ALA A 49 10.37 -13.05 6.59
N ASP A 50 10.00 -13.86 7.58
CA ASP A 50 10.42 -15.27 7.70
C ASP A 50 9.86 -16.12 6.55
N ALA A 51 8.70 -15.75 5.99
CA ALA A 51 8.13 -16.37 4.80
C ALA A 51 8.76 -15.88 3.48
N GLY A 52 9.70 -14.93 3.53
CA GLY A 52 10.35 -14.35 2.35
C GLY A 52 9.60 -13.17 1.72
N GLU A 53 8.54 -12.67 2.37
CA GLU A 53 7.73 -11.56 1.89
C GLU A 53 8.17 -10.22 2.50
N LYS A 54 8.08 -9.15 1.70
CA LYS A 54 8.40 -7.80 2.16
C LYS A 54 7.13 -7.01 2.45
N ALA A 55 6.78 -6.92 3.73
CA ALA A 55 5.60 -6.21 4.19
C ALA A 55 5.93 -4.83 4.79
N TYR A 56 4.95 -3.92 4.76
CA TYR A 56 5.08 -2.56 5.23
C TYR A 56 3.83 -2.14 6.01
N VAL A 57 4.01 -1.32 7.04
CA VAL A 57 2.89 -0.58 7.64
C VAL A 57 2.56 0.59 6.71
N ILE A 58 1.39 0.52 6.09
CA ILE A 58 0.94 1.46 5.06
C ILE A 58 -0.12 2.45 5.52
N GLY A 59 -0.70 2.26 6.71
CA GLY A 59 -1.72 3.16 7.25
C GLY A 59 -2.37 2.63 8.52
N SER A 60 -3.49 3.24 8.88
CA SER A 60 -4.32 2.88 10.04
C SER A 60 -5.79 3.05 9.69
N VAL A 61 -6.65 2.24 10.32
CA VAL A 61 -8.11 2.37 10.17
C VAL A 61 -8.64 3.29 11.26
N ALA A 62 -9.42 4.30 10.87
CA ALA A 62 -10.11 5.21 11.78
C ALA A 62 -11.62 5.17 11.51
N ALA A 63 -12.41 5.54 12.53
CA ALA A 63 -13.85 5.72 12.35
C ALA A 63 -14.11 6.94 11.46
N GLY A 64 -14.94 6.79 10.43
CA GLY A 64 -15.27 7.86 9.48
C GLY A 64 -16.34 7.42 8.48
N GLU A 65 -16.72 8.33 7.58
CA GLU A 65 -17.55 8.00 6.42
C GLU A 65 -16.74 7.27 5.35
N LYS A 66 -17.38 6.74 4.30
CA LYS A 66 -16.70 5.98 3.24
C LYS A 66 -15.64 6.85 2.56
N GLY A 67 -14.37 6.43 2.62
CA GLY A 67 -13.27 7.09 1.92
C GLY A 67 -11.91 6.49 2.26
N VAL A 68 -10.93 6.78 1.42
CA VAL A 68 -9.50 6.54 1.69
C VAL A 68 -8.78 7.86 1.48
N ASP A 69 -8.12 8.36 2.52
CA ASP A 69 -7.26 9.54 2.41
C ASP A 69 -5.85 9.10 2.04
N VAL A 70 -5.38 9.54 0.88
CA VAL A 70 -4.01 9.30 0.41
C VAL A 70 -3.18 10.54 0.77
N CYS A 71 -2.22 10.38 1.68
CA CYS A 71 -1.32 11.43 2.17
C CYS A 71 0.09 11.30 1.61
#